data_AF-A0AB39NCF5-F1
#
_entry.id   AF-A0AB39NCF5-F1
#
_cell.length_a   1.000
_cell.length_b   1.000
_cell.length_c   1.000
_cell.angle_alpha   90.00
_cell.angle_beta   90.00
_cell.angle_gamma   90.00
#
_symmetry.space_group_name_H-M   'P 1'
#
loop_
_entity.id
_entity.type
_entity.pdbx_description
1 polymer ?
#
loop_
_entity_poly.entity_id
_entity_poly.type
_entity_poly.pdbx_seq_one_letter_code
_entity_poly.pdbx_strand_id
1 'polypeptide(L)'
;MSATGAAFVTALVLLPLHRAVDRVVGQVIDRERYVLHARVQQFVSDVRDGHTEPETIQDVLRNVLTDPGLKLPDSRPGQYVDLFGAPTDSSPEAVCIPLRSGITEVGMMTLSAASARRVRRAKDMARAARLPIEVTRLRLELRAAISLPSALRAGGRTVGHSEAYGSESTASGRRSSRRRSASRGAEGAMP
;
A
#
# COMPACT_ATOMS: atom_id res chain seq x y z
N MET A 1 54.19 -12.18 -30.48
CA MET A 1 53.15 -11.88 -29.49
C MET A 1 52.76 -13.19 -28.83
N SER A 2 52.99 -13.34 -27.52
CA SER A 2 52.64 -14.54 -26.76
C SER A 2 51.12 -14.73 -26.75
N ALA A 3 50.63 -15.97 -26.83
CA ALA A 3 49.20 -16.31 -26.90
C ALA A 3 48.36 -15.64 -25.80
N THR A 4 48.94 -15.43 -24.62
CA THR A 4 48.34 -14.72 -23.48
C THR A 4 48.01 -13.26 -23.79
N GLY A 5 48.86 -12.55 -24.54
CA GLY A 5 48.63 -11.17 -24.95
C GLY A 5 47.47 -11.03 -25.95
N ALA A 6 47.36 -11.98 -26.88
CA ALA A 6 46.26 -12.02 -27.84
C ALA A 6 44.90 -12.30 -27.15
N ALA A 7 44.88 -13.20 -26.16
CA ALA A 7 43.68 -13.48 -25.37
C ALA A 7 43.23 -12.26 -24.55
N PHE A 8 44.18 -11.52 -23.95
CA PHE A 8 43.88 -10.32 -23.17
C PHE A 8 43.32 -9.18 -24.03
N VAL A 9 43.92 -8.93 -25.19
CA VAL A 9 43.43 -7.93 -26.16
C VAL A 9 42.05 -8.34 -26.68
N THR A 10 41.85 -9.62 -27.00
CA THR A 10 40.55 -10.14 -27.42
C THR A 10 39.50 -9.90 -26.33
N ALA A 11 39.79 -10.22 -25.06
CA ALA A 11 38.86 -10.00 -23.96
C ALA A 11 38.53 -8.50 -23.76
N LEU A 12 39.52 -7.61 -23.87
CA LEU A 12 39.32 -6.16 -23.78
C LEU A 12 38.42 -5.59 -24.88
N VAL A 13 38.41 -6.21 -26.05
CA VAL A 13 37.57 -5.79 -27.19
C VAL A 13 36.22 -6.49 -27.17
N LEU A 14 36.18 -7.80 -26.87
CA LEU A 14 34.95 -8.60 -26.89
C LEU A 14 34.01 -8.21 -25.76
N LEU A 15 34.51 -7.89 -24.57
CA LEU A 15 33.68 -7.56 -23.42
C LEU A 15 32.85 -6.28 -23.59
N PRO A 16 33.40 -5.13 -24.02
CA PRO A 16 32.59 -3.94 -24.31
C PRO A 16 31.68 -4.15 -25.52
N LEU A 17 32.13 -4.91 -26.53
CA LEU A 17 31.33 -5.22 -27.71
C LEU A 17 30.11 -6.08 -27.36
N HIS A 18 30.28 -7.11 -26.54
CA HIS A 18 29.19 -7.96 -26.07
C HIS A 18 28.18 -7.15 -25.26
N ARG A 19 28.64 -6.24 -24.39
CA ARG A 19 27.74 -5.34 -23.65
C ARG A 19 26.99 -4.35 -24.54
N ALA A 20 27.61 -3.88 -25.61
CA ALA A 20 26.94 -3.02 -26.59
C ALA A 20 25.88 -3.80 -27.37
N VAL A 21 26.19 -5.02 -27.79
CA VAL A 21 25.25 -5.93 -28.47
C VAL A 21 24.08 -6.29 -27.55
N ASP A 22 24.32 -6.68 -26.30
CA ASP A 22 23.27 -6.98 -25.33
C ASP A 22 22.36 -5.77 -25.07
N ARG A 23 22.92 -4.55 -25.09
CA ARG A 23 22.14 -3.32 -24.91
C ARG A 23 21.29 -3.00 -26.13
N VAL A 24 21.82 -3.17 -27.34
CA VAL A 24 21.07 -2.93 -28.58
C VAL A 24 20.01 -4.01 -28.80
N VAL A 25 20.35 -5.28 -28.60
CA VAL A 25 19.42 -6.41 -28.63
C VAL A 25 18.38 -6.26 -27.53
N GLY A 26 18.81 -5.87 -26.32
CA GLY A 26 17.92 -5.47 -25.25
C GLY A 26 16.98 -4.35 -25.70
N GLN A 27 17.47 -3.27 -26.30
CA GLN A 27 16.63 -2.16 -26.75
C GLN A 27 15.68 -2.51 -27.90
N VAL A 28 16.04 -3.46 -28.76
CA VAL A 28 15.20 -3.94 -29.87
C VAL A 28 14.15 -4.95 -29.37
N ILE A 29 14.51 -5.85 -28.46
CA ILE A 29 13.61 -6.88 -27.87
C ILE A 29 12.76 -6.31 -26.71
N ASP A 30 13.31 -5.40 -25.90
CA ASP A 30 12.60 -4.59 -24.88
C ASP A 30 12.02 -3.29 -25.48
N ARG A 31 12.03 -3.11 -26.80
CA ARG A 31 11.32 -1.96 -27.41
C ARG A 31 9.86 -1.97 -27.01
N GLU A 32 9.24 -3.14 -26.99
CA GLU A 32 7.89 -3.33 -26.44
C GLU A 32 7.82 -2.89 -24.98
N ARG A 33 8.76 -3.32 -24.13
CA ARG A 33 8.81 -2.91 -22.72
C ARG A 33 8.94 -1.39 -22.56
N TYR A 34 9.74 -0.73 -23.39
CA TYR A 34 9.91 0.72 -23.35
C TYR A 34 8.64 1.46 -23.81
N VAL A 35 8.01 1.00 -24.89
CA VAL A 35 6.74 1.55 -25.39
C VAL A 35 5.62 1.38 -24.37
N LEU A 36 5.54 0.20 -23.75
CA LEU A 36 4.57 -0.11 -22.71
C LEU A 36 4.75 0.75 -21.47
N HIS A 37 6.00 0.93 -21.03
CA HIS A 37 6.31 1.83 -19.91
C HIS A 37 6.01 3.30 -20.26
N ALA A 38 6.37 3.74 -21.47
CA ALA A 38 6.09 5.08 -21.95
C ALA A 38 4.58 5.36 -22.00
N ARG A 39 3.76 4.37 -22.38
CA ARG A 39 2.30 4.50 -22.36
C ARG A 39 1.75 4.73 -20.95
N VAL A 40 2.27 4.02 -19.95
CA VAL A 40 1.88 4.26 -18.54
C VAL A 40 2.34 5.64 -18.08
N GLN A 41 3.56 6.06 -18.43
CA GLN A 41 4.08 7.38 -18.06
C GLN A 41 3.28 8.53 -18.73
N GLN A 42 2.87 8.36 -19.98
CA GLN A 42 2.01 9.31 -20.66
C GLN A 42 0.67 9.44 -19.92
N PHE A 43 0.03 8.32 -19.61
CA PHE A 43 -1.20 8.32 -18.82
C PHE A 43 -1.02 9.00 -17.45
N VAL A 44 0.11 8.77 -16.77
CA VAL A 44 0.43 9.46 -15.51
C VAL A 44 0.53 10.97 -15.70
N SER A 45 1.13 11.44 -16.80
CA SER A 45 1.14 12.87 -17.15
C SER A 45 -0.27 13.38 -17.40
N ASP A 46 -1.05 12.68 -18.21
CA ASP A 46 -2.42 13.09 -18.57
C ASP A 46 -3.32 13.17 -17.34
N VAL A 47 -3.18 12.24 -16.38
CA VAL A 47 -3.88 12.30 -15.09
C VAL A 47 -3.41 13.47 -14.24
N ARG A 48 -2.09 13.71 -14.18
CA ARG A 48 -1.51 14.83 -13.44
C ARG A 48 -1.98 16.18 -13.98
N ASP A 49 -2.10 16.28 -15.30
CA ASP A 49 -2.51 17.50 -16.01
C ASP A 49 -4.06 17.63 -16.07
N GLY A 50 -4.79 16.63 -15.56
CA GLY A 50 -6.26 16.64 -15.49
C GLY A 50 -6.95 16.33 -16.81
N HIS A 51 -6.23 15.81 -17.80
CA HIS A 51 -6.76 15.42 -19.11
C HIS A 51 -7.46 14.06 -19.10
N THR A 52 -7.11 13.19 -18.15
CA THR A 52 -7.67 11.83 -18.06
C THR A 52 -8.09 11.50 -16.63
N GLU A 53 -9.16 10.70 -16.51
CA GLU A 53 -9.62 10.17 -15.23
C GLU A 53 -8.67 9.08 -14.69
N PRO A 54 -8.19 9.20 -13.43
CA PRO A 54 -7.31 8.22 -12.81
C PRO A 54 -7.95 6.82 -12.70
N GLU A 55 -9.27 6.74 -12.62
CA GLU A 55 -10.05 5.50 -12.50
C GLU A 55 -9.89 4.59 -13.73
N THR A 56 -9.53 5.14 -14.89
CA THR A 56 -9.26 4.37 -16.12
C THR A 56 -7.93 3.59 -16.07
N ILE A 57 -7.11 3.75 -15.01
CA ILE A 57 -5.81 3.08 -14.87
C ILE A 57 -5.89 1.56 -15.00
N GLN A 58 -6.99 0.95 -14.54
CA GLN A 58 -7.18 -0.50 -14.67
C GLN A 58 -7.16 -0.93 -16.13
N ASP A 59 -7.83 -0.20 -17.03
CA ASP A 59 -7.90 -0.54 -18.44
C ASP A 59 -6.57 -0.29 -19.15
N VAL A 60 -5.83 0.75 -18.74
CA VAL A 60 -4.45 0.97 -19.20
C VAL A 60 -3.56 -0.20 -18.80
N LEU A 61 -3.64 -0.67 -17.56
CA LEU A 61 -2.84 -1.82 -17.09
C LEU A 61 -3.25 -3.14 -17.74
N ARG A 62 -4.55 -3.38 -17.95
CA ARG A 62 -5.06 -4.54 -18.71
C ARG A 62 -4.46 -4.58 -20.11
N ASN A 63 -4.46 -3.44 -20.80
CA ASN A 63 -3.91 -3.33 -22.15
C ASN A 63 -2.38 -3.50 -22.15
N VAL A 64 -1.68 -2.86 -21.23
CA VAL A 64 -0.22 -2.88 -21.15
C VAL A 64 0.32 -4.25 -20.75
N LEU A 65 -0.37 -4.96 -19.85
CA LEU A 65 0.03 -6.29 -19.40
C LEU A 65 -0.60 -7.42 -20.23
N THR A 66 -1.44 -7.07 -21.21
CA THR A 66 -2.22 -8.00 -22.03
C THR A 66 -2.94 -9.01 -21.15
N ASP A 67 -3.63 -8.50 -20.14
CA ASP A 67 -4.36 -9.27 -19.15
C ASP A 67 -5.74 -8.66 -18.94
N PRO A 68 -6.76 -9.07 -19.71
CA PRO A 68 -8.11 -8.54 -19.57
C PRO A 68 -8.74 -8.92 -18.21
N GLY A 69 -8.27 -10.00 -17.58
CA GLY A 69 -8.71 -10.44 -16.25
C GLY A 69 -8.09 -9.65 -15.11
N LEU A 70 -7.16 -8.72 -15.39
CA LEU A 70 -6.53 -7.91 -14.37
C LEU A 70 -7.57 -7.04 -13.65
N LYS A 71 -7.52 -7.05 -12.32
CA LYS A 71 -8.31 -6.14 -11.48
C LYS A 71 -7.41 -5.38 -10.53
N LEU A 72 -7.84 -4.17 -10.17
CA LEU A 72 -7.21 -3.32 -9.15
C LEU A 72 -8.17 -3.09 -7.97
N PRO A 73 -8.51 -4.12 -7.19
CA PRO A 73 -9.34 -3.91 -6.01
C PRO A 73 -8.63 -3.02 -4.96
N ASP A 74 -9.37 -2.07 -4.42
CA ASP A 74 -9.03 -1.36 -3.18
C ASP A 74 -9.36 -2.29 -2.00
N SER A 75 -8.38 -2.48 -1.12
CA SER A 75 -8.52 -3.37 0.04
C SER A 75 -9.05 -2.57 1.22
N ARG A 76 -10.23 -2.94 1.70
CA ARG A 76 -10.85 -2.37 2.91
C ARG A 76 -10.96 -3.46 3.97
N PRO A 77 -11.07 -3.10 5.27
CA PRO A 77 -11.27 -4.09 6.33
C PRO A 77 -12.46 -5.00 6.01
N GLY A 78 -12.19 -6.27 5.68
CA GLY A 78 -13.20 -7.30 5.40
C GLY A 78 -13.83 -7.29 4.01
N GLN A 79 -13.45 -6.40 3.08
CA GLN A 79 -14.04 -6.36 1.74
C GLN A 79 -13.10 -5.77 0.68
N TYR A 80 -13.28 -6.20 -0.57
CA TYR A 80 -12.61 -5.62 -1.73
C TYR A 80 -13.64 -4.84 -2.56
N VAL A 81 -13.24 -3.64 -3.00
CA VAL A 81 -14.07 -2.82 -3.88
C VAL A 81 -13.31 -2.48 -5.15
N ASP A 82 -14.02 -2.28 -6.25
CA ASP A 82 -13.42 -1.79 -7.49
C ASP A 82 -13.06 -0.29 -7.41
N LEU A 83 -12.52 0.24 -8.51
CA LEU A 83 -12.10 1.64 -8.61
C LEU A 83 -13.25 2.66 -8.54
N PHE A 84 -14.51 2.20 -8.57
CA PHE A 84 -15.71 3.03 -8.43
C PHE A 84 -16.42 2.84 -7.08
N GLY A 85 -15.95 1.88 -6.27
CA GLY A 85 -16.45 1.58 -4.94
C GLY A 85 -17.49 0.46 -4.90
N ALA A 86 -17.71 -0.25 -6.00
CA ALA A 86 -18.61 -1.41 -6.02
C ALA A 86 -17.91 -2.64 -5.44
N PRO A 87 -18.61 -3.49 -4.64
CA PRO A 87 -18.04 -4.74 -4.14
C PRO A 87 -17.49 -5.61 -5.28
N THR A 88 -16.31 -6.19 -5.08
CA THR A 88 -15.69 -7.09 -6.04
C THR A 88 -15.16 -8.33 -5.33
N ASP A 89 -15.40 -9.49 -5.92
CA ASP A 89 -14.79 -10.73 -5.46
C ASP A 89 -13.31 -10.77 -5.89
N SER A 90 -12.45 -10.92 -4.89
CA SER A 90 -11.06 -11.32 -5.10
C SER A 90 -11.04 -12.83 -5.32
N SER A 91 -10.72 -13.26 -6.54
CA SER A 91 -10.54 -14.70 -6.80
C SER A 91 -9.35 -15.21 -5.97
N PRO A 92 -9.53 -16.23 -5.11
CA PRO A 92 -8.46 -16.79 -4.30
C PRO A 92 -7.34 -17.45 -5.14
N GLU A 93 -7.61 -17.75 -6.41
CA GLU A 93 -6.64 -18.36 -7.34
C GLU A 93 -5.78 -17.34 -8.10
N ALA A 94 -6.11 -16.05 -8.02
CA ALA A 94 -5.38 -15.02 -8.76
C ALA A 94 -4.03 -14.68 -8.11
N VAL A 95 -3.05 -14.30 -8.93
CA VAL A 95 -1.77 -13.82 -8.38
C VAL A 95 -1.94 -12.41 -7.85
N CYS A 96 -1.80 -12.27 -6.54
CA CYS A 96 -1.94 -11.01 -5.83
C CYS A 96 -0.61 -10.26 -5.76
N ILE A 97 -0.60 -9.02 -6.27
CA ILE A 97 0.53 -8.10 -6.18
C ILE A 97 0.07 -6.92 -5.30
N PRO A 98 0.60 -6.77 -4.08
CA PRO A 98 0.24 -5.65 -3.22
C PRO A 98 0.74 -4.34 -3.82
N LEU A 99 -0.14 -3.35 -3.82
CA LEU A 99 0.14 -1.99 -4.24
C LEU A 99 0.45 -1.17 -2.99
N ARG A 100 1.64 -0.57 -2.94
CA ARG A 100 2.09 0.18 -1.77
C ARG A 100 2.42 1.61 -2.13
N SER A 101 2.00 2.52 -1.26
CA SER A 101 2.47 3.90 -1.20
C SER A 101 3.29 4.08 0.06
N GLY A 102 4.60 4.21 -0.10
CA GLY A 102 5.52 4.20 1.05
C GLY A 102 5.39 2.90 1.84
N ILE A 103 4.98 3.01 3.11
CA ILE A 103 4.75 1.88 4.02
C ILE A 103 3.28 1.41 4.05
N THR A 104 2.37 2.14 3.40
CA THR A 104 0.93 1.86 3.42
C THR A 104 0.53 1.00 2.24
N GLU A 105 -0.23 -0.06 2.49
CA GLU A 105 -0.90 -0.82 1.44
C GLU A 105 -2.10 -0.01 0.91
N VAL A 106 -2.11 0.25 -0.39
CA VAL A 106 -3.07 1.09 -1.10
C VAL A 106 -4.14 0.23 -1.78
N GLY A 107 -3.86 -1.07 -1.96
CA GLY A 107 -4.74 -2.00 -2.64
C GLY A 107 -3.95 -3.17 -3.19
N MET A 108 -4.57 -3.90 -4.11
CA MET A 108 -3.99 -5.09 -4.69
C MET A 108 -4.24 -5.10 -6.19
N MET A 109 -3.29 -5.64 -6.95
CA MET A 109 -3.47 -5.98 -8.35
C MET A 109 -3.53 -7.49 -8.48
N THR A 110 -4.58 -8.00 -9.09
CA THR A 110 -4.74 -9.43 -9.36
C THR A 110 -4.44 -9.71 -10.83
N LEU A 111 -3.65 -10.75 -11.11
CA LEU A 111 -3.37 -11.20 -12.47
C LEU A 111 -4.08 -12.54 -12.75
N SER A 112 -4.53 -12.73 -13.99
CA SER A 112 -5.21 -13.96 -14.41
C SER A 112 -4.27 -15.17 -14.54
N ALA A 113 -2.97 -14.94 -14.76
CA ALA A 113 -1.99 -16.02 -14.87
C ALA A 113 -0.63 -15.66 -14.27
N ALA A 114 0.00 -16.66 -13.65
CA ALA A 114 1.25 -16.55 -12.92
C ALA A 114 2.47 -16.92 -13.77
N SER A 115 3.35 -15.97 -14.05
CA SER A 115 4.75 -16.28 -14.41
C SER A 115 5.68 -15.26 -13.78
N ALA A 116 6.90 -15.66 -13.43
CA ALA A 116 7.87 -14.76 -12.80
C ALA A 116 8.12 -13.49 -13.64
N ARG A 117 8.16 -13.64 -14.98
CA ARG A 117 8.29 -12.51 -15.91
C ARG A 117 7.07 -11.59 -15.88
N ARG A 118 5.85 -12.14 -15.90
CA ARG A 118 4.62 -11.34 -15.80
C ARG A 118 4.52 -10.60 -14.47
N VAL A 119 4.78 -11.29 -13.36
CA VAL A 119 4.77 -10.69 -12.02
C VAL A 119 5.78 -9.56 -11.92
N ARG A 120 7.00 -9.74 -12.45
CA ARG A 120 8.03 -8.68 -12.45
C ARG A 120 7.58 -7.45 -13.26
N ARG A 121 7.04 -7.65 -14.46
CA ARG A 121 6.51 -6.56 -15.28
C ARG A 121 5.35 -5.84 -14.61
N ALA A 122 4.42 -6.59 -14.05
CA ALA A 122 3.27 -6.04 -13.34
C ALA A 122 3.73 -5.19 -12.15
N LYS A 123 4.71 -5.65 -11.36
CA LYS A 123 5.33 -4.84 -10.29
C LYS A 123 5.98 -3.56 -10.84
N ASP A 124 6.68 -3.63 -11.96
CA ASP A 124 7.28 -2.45 -12.59
C ASP A 124 6.20 -1.45 -13.05
N MET A 125 5.11 -1.93 -13.68
CA MET A 125 4.00 -1.07 -14.12
C MET A 125 3.22 -0.49 -12.94
N ALA A 126 2.99 -1.26 -11.87
CA ALA A 126 2.36 -0.79 -10.65
C ALA A 126 3.15 0.35 -9.99
N ARG A 127 4.48 0.29 -10.02
CA ARG A 127 5.35 1.38 -9.54
C ARG A 127 5.22 2.63 -10.41
N ALA A 128 5.20 2.46 -11.73
CA ALA A 128 5.02 3.58 -12.65
C ALA A 128 3.64 4.23 -12.52
N ALA A 129 2.59 3.42 -12.32
CA ALA A 129 1.20 3.86 -12.16
C ALA A 129 0.85 4.31 -10.73
N ARG A 130 1.83 4.53 -9.85
CA ARG A 130 1.57 4.84 -8.43
C ARG A 130 0.67 6.05 -8.23
N LEU A 131 0.94 7.15 -8.95
CA LEU A 131 0.17 8.39 -8.84
C LEU A 131 -1.33 8.17 -9.13
N PRO A 132 -1.75 7.67 -10.32
CA PRO A 132 -3.17 7.48 -10.60
C PRO A 132 -3.85 6.47 -9.67
N ILE A 133 -3.13 5.44 -9.19
CA ILE A 133 -3.66 4.50 -8.19
C ILE A 133 -3.97 5.23 -6.87
N GLU A 134 -3.06 6.07 -6.39
CA GLU A 134 -3.26 6.86 -5.17
C GLU A 134 -4.42 7.85 -5.32
N VAL A 135 -4.49 8.58 -6.44
CA VAL A 135 -5.57 9.53 -6.67
C VAL A 135 -6.92 8.81 -6.70
N THR A 136 -7.01 7.65 -7.34
CA THR A 136 -8.23 6.83 -7.36
C THR A 136 -8.65 6.43 -5.95
N ARG A 137 -7.72 5.93 -5.13
CA ARG A 137 -7.98 5.59 -3.74
C ARG A 137 -8.48 6.81 -2.94
N LEU A 138 -7.82 7.96 -3.07
CA LEU A 138 -8.22 9.18 -2.36
C LEU A 138 -9.62 9.65 -2.76
N ARG A 139 -9.99 9.51 -4.04
CA ARG A 139 -11.34 9.81 -4.52
C ARG A 139 -12.37 8.83 -3.97
N LEU A 140 -12.03 7.54 -3.85
CA LEU A 140 -12.87 6.54 -3.21
C LEU A 140 -13.08 6.81 -1.71
N GLU A 141 -12.02 7.17 -0.99
CA GLU A 141 -12.08 7.56 0.42
C GLU A 141 -12.93 8.82 0.60
N LEU A 142 -12.76 9.83 -0.27
CA LEU A 142 -13.56 11.04 -0.26
C LEU A 142 -15.05 10.75 -0.53
N ARG A 143 -15.35 9.93 -1.55
CA ARG A 143 -16.72 9.53 -1.87
C ARG A 143 -17.36 8.80 -0.70
N ALA A 144 -16.63 7.88 -0.07
CA ALA A 144 -17.08 7.21 1.15
C ALA A 144 -17.35 8.22 2.28
N ALA A 145 -16.44 9.18 2.50
CA ALA A 145 -16.57 10.20 3.54
C ALA A 145 -17.74 11.18 3.34
N ILE A 146 -18.10 11.47 2.09
CA ILE A 146 -19.27 12.28 1.73
C ILE A 146 -20.56 11.48 1.91
N SER A 147 -20.54 10.18 1.59
CA SER A 147 -21.70 9.29 1.76
C SER A 147 -22.02 8.95 3.22
N LEU A 148 -21.12 9.28 4.16
CA LEU A 148 -21.37 9.08 5.58
C LEU A 148 -22.51 10.00 6.07
N PRO A 149 -23.53 9.45 6.76
CA PRO A 149 -24.57 10.25 7.40
C PRO A 149 -23.98 11.29 8.36
N SER A 150 -24.52 12.51 8.32
CA SER A 150 -24.10 13.66 9.15
C SER A 150 -24.07 13.38 10.66
N ALA A 151 -24.85 12.39 11.13
CA ALA A 151 -24.86 11.94 12.52
C ALA A 151 -23.50 11.41 13.03
N LEU A 152 -22.65 10.85 12.14
CA LEU A 152 -21.32 10.35 12.52
C LEU A 152 -20.26 11.46 12.64
N ARG A 153 -20.47 12.62 12.01
CA ARG A 153 -19.55 13.78 12.12
C ARG A 153 -19.61 14.47 13.48
N ALA A 154 -20.74 14.41 14.16
CA ALA A 154 -20.93 15.02 15.47
C ALA A 154 -20.19 14.28 16.61
N GLY A 155 -19.81 13.00 16.40
CA GLY A 155 -19.15 12.16 17.43
C GLY A 155 -17.61 12.24 17.47
N GLY A 156 -16.96 12.94 16.54
CA GLY A 156 -15.50 12.92 16.34
C GLY A 156 -14.68 13.97 17.12
N ARG A 157 -15.25 14.68 18.10
CA ARG A 157 -14.57 15.77 18.84
C ARG A 157 -14.36 15.50 20.34
N THR A 158 -14.14 14.25 20.73
CA THR A 158 -13.71 13.91 22.09
C THR A 158 -12.51 12.97 22.08
N VAL A 159 -11.37 13.45 21.57
CA VAL A 159 -10.07 13.01 22.07
C VAL A 159 -9.48 14.22 22.77
N GLY A 160 -9.76 14.28 24.07
CA GLY A 160 -9.30 15.33 24.97
C GLY A 160 -7.79 15.35 25.01
N HIS A 161 -7.25 16.50 24.66
CA HIS A 161 -5.89 16.90 24.94
C HIS A 161 -5.75 17.05 26.46
N SER A 162 -5.26 16.03 27.16
CA SER A 162 -5.08 16.06 28.62
C SER A 162 -3.68 15.64 29.04
N GLU A 163 -2.64 16.25 28.46
CA GLU A 163 -1.28 16.16 29.01
C GLU A 163 -0.53 17.48 28.83
N ALA A 164 -0.92 18.50 29.59
CA ALA A 164 -0.03 19.58 30.04
C ALA A 164 -0.75 20.45 31.06
N TYR A 165 -0.52 20.21 32.36
CA TYR A 165 -0.05 21.20 33.34
C TYR A 165 -0.01 20.53 34.72
N GLY A 166 1.18 20.46 35.30
CA GLY A 166 1.33 20.10 36.70
C GLY A 166 0.78 21.21 37.61
N SER A 167 0.28 20.81 38.76
CA SER A 167 0.29 21.64 39.95
C SER A 167 0.49 20.74 41.16
N GLU A 168 1.51 21.11 41.93
CA GLU A 168 2.00 20.51 43.15
C GLU A 168 0.96 20.44 44.28
N SER A 169 1.38 19.72 45.34
CA SER A 169 1.01 19.96 46.75
C SER A 169 -0.33 19.34 47.17
N THR A 170 -0.46 18.50 48.20
CA THR A 170 0.15 18.57 49.54
C THR A 170 0.06 17.23 50.28
N ALA A 171 1.09 16.96 51.09
CA ALA A 171 1.01 16.38 52.44
C ALA A 171 0.54 14.93 52.63
N SER A 172 1.49 14.00 52.43
CA SER A 172 1.54 12.73 53.17
C SER A 172 2.27 12.96 54.50
N GLY A 173 1.60 12.75 55.64
CA GLY A 173 2.25 12.84 56.94
C GLY A 173 1.36 12.53 58.14
N ARG A 174 1.79 11.52 58.91
CA ARG A 174 1.45 11.12 60.31
C ARG A 174 0.54 9.88 60.40
N ARG A 175 1.06 8.72 60.82
CA ARG A 175 1.34 8.30 62.23
C ARG A 175 0.08 8.43 63.10
N SER A 176 -0.30 7.52 63.97
CA SER A 176 0.11 6.18 64.38
C SER A 176 -0.73 5.89 65.63
N SER A 177 -1.10 4.63 65.82
CA SER A 177 -1.17 3.95 67.13
C SER A 177 -2.42 4.05 68.02
N ARG A 178 -2.60 2.90 68.69
CA ARG A 178 -3.25 2.58 69.97
C ARG A 178 -4.76 2.28 69.91
N ARG A 179 -5.26 1.07 70.24
CA ARG A 179 -4.99 0.01 71.25
C ARG A 179 -6.14 -0.01 72.25
N ARG A 180 -6.64 -1.23 72.52
CA ARG A 180 -7.59 -1.72 73.56
C ARG A 180 -8.92 -2.18 72.95
N SER A 181 -9.22 -3.47 72.83
CA SER A 181 -9.31 -4.58 73.81
C SER A 181 -10.63 -4.61 74.58
N ALA A 182 -11.27 -5.79 74.54
CA ALA A 182 -12.30 -6.32 75.46
C ALA A 182 -13.68 -5.63 75.39
N SER A 183 -14.83 -6.30 75.48
CA SER A 183 -15.19 -7.66 75.92
C SER A 183 -16.72 -7.84 75.82
N ARG A 184 -17.18 -9.10 75.89
CA ARG A 184 -18.55 -9.59 76.26
C ARG A 184 -19.61 -9.38 75.17
N GLY A 185 -20.29 -10.44 74.70
CA GLY A 185 -21.22 -11.31 75.44
C GLY A 185 -22.59 -10.60 75.40
N ALA A 186 -23.74 -11.20 75.09
CA ALA A 186 -24.21 -12.57 75.08
C ALA A 186 -25.53 -12.60 74.28
N GLU A 187 -26.06 -13.82 74.03
CA GLU A 187 -27.50 -14.18 73.98
C GLU A 187 -28.41 -13.44 72.97
N GLY A 188 -29.33 -14.07 72.24
CA GLY A 188 -30.00 -15.36 72.40
C GLY A 188 -31.39 -15.25 71.75
N ALA A 189 -31.88 -16.36 71.22
CA ALA A 189 -33.28 -16.77 71.04
C ALA A 189 -34.32 -15.83 70.34
N MET A 190 -34.87 -16.36 69.24
CA MET A 190 -36.29 -16.49 68.82
C MET A 190 -37.37 -15.71 69.59
N PRO A 191 -38.41 -15.27 68.87
CA PRO A 191 -39.59 -16.13 68.70
C PRO A 191 -39.85 -16.61 67.26
#